data_AF-A0A368N870-F1
#
_entry.id   AF-A0A368N870-F1
#
_cell.length_a   1.000
_cell.length_b   1.000
_cell.length_c   1.000
_cell.angle_alpha   90.00
_cell.angle_beta   90.00
_cell.angle_gamma   90.00
#
_symmetry.space_group_name_H-M   'P 1'
#
loop_
_entity.id
_entity.type
_entity.pdbx_description
1 polymer ?
#
loop_
_entity_poly.entity_id
_entity_poly.type
_entity_poly.pdbx_seq_one_letter_code
_entity_poly.pdbx_strand_id
1 'polypeptide(L)'
;MRAEFEDGWHPSTKLNVIGAALDFTRVDPLPENVTRDEIEEYCYTLEQLYGSYVERLADETVLSQREARTWVLRNLVHEGADRLTFDAVGLYIWAIGRSADGDPLSRTIVADYHDRARGKLDAAEATVTYAQPPPYPDDLFDEPTMLWVDGGVAERLANRLGPEESFSDVVDRLLDETVVAVELRTLVERLRDEREASYVGVGTVRPGWDRDLPLSVHVPDPGGSPAVTDAEVVRVGGRTLPFGIEERPAETGTGSTLTLFAGGEVEPATGVERLREALDGVEATLPEAVERAAAADASALAVADRPVGTGLHLLAVAADDDAFAHLDRLLLDDRTLTVERVTRPSVAAYDPDGTTLLWTAPDAPFDESRDLPADPAARRRRLPTAVLRTG
;
A
#
# COMPACT_ATOMS: atom_id res chain seq x y z
N MET A 1 -29.78 43.68 -24.92
CA MET A 1 -31.08 43.54 -24.25
C MET A 1 -31.03 44.34 -22.96
N ARG A 2 -32.13 44.91 -22.46
CA ARG A 2 -32.17 45.67 -21.20
C ARG A 2 -32.67 44.77 -20.07
N ALA A 3 -32.02 44.78 -18.91
CA ALA A 3 -32.46 44.03 -17.73
C ALA A 3 -33.35 44.92 -16.85
N GLU A 4 -34.52 44.41 -16.43
CA GLU A 4 -35.44 45.10 -15.52
C GLU A 4 -35.40 44.41 -14.15
N PHE A 5 -35.28 45.19 -13.06
CA PHE A 5 -35.19 44.69 -11.69
C PHE A 5 -36.32 45.30 -10.83
N GLU A 6 -36.96 44.49 -10.00
CA GLU A 6 -37.86 45.01 -8.97
C GLU A 6 -37.13 45.19 -7.64
N ASP A 7 -37.61 46.14 -6.84
CA ASP A 7 -37.10 46.39 -5.49
C ASP A 7 -37.44 45.20 -4.58
N GLY A 8 -36.42 44.68 -3.88
CA GLY A 8 -36.55 43.54 -2.98
C GLY A 8 -36.25 42.17 -3.61
N TRP A 9 -35.93 42.10 -4.90
CA TRP A 9 -35.46 40.85 -5.50
C TRP A 9 -34.18 40.33 -4.86
N HIS A 10 -34.18 39.03 -4.57
CA HIS A 10 -33.01 38.34 -4.04
C HIS A 10 -31.84 38.41 -5.06
N PRO A 11 -30.57 38.53 -4.60
CA PRO A 11 -29.41 38.61 -5.49
C PRO A 11 -29.32 37.49 -6.54
N SER A 12 -29.75 36.27 -6.21
CA SER A 12 -29.76 35.16 -7.17
C SER A 12 -30.77 35.34 -8.30
N THR A 13 -31.96 35.90 -8.02
CA THR A 13 -32.97 36.24 -9.03
C THR A 13 -32.43 37.31 -9.97
N LYS A 14 -31.78 38.34 -9.43
CA LYS A 14 -31.13 39.39 -10.24
C LYS A 14 -30.04 38.82 -11.15
N LEU A 15 -29.16 37.94 -10.63
CA LEU A 15 -28.12 37.29 -11.46
C LEU A 15 -28.72 36.37 -12.53
N ASN A 16 -29.84 35.70 -12.26
CA ASN A 16 -30.54 34.90 -13.27
C ASN A 16 -31.06 35.75 -14.44
N VAL A 17 -31.66 36.92 -14.14
CA VAL A 17 -32.12 37.85 -15.18
C VAL A 17 -30.95 38.39 -16.00
N ILE A 18 -29.84 38.76 -15.35
CA ILE A 18 -28.63 39.22 -16.05
C ILE A 18 -28.05 38.09 -16.91
N GLY A 19 -27.89 36.89 -16.34
CA GLY A 19 -27.40 35.70 -17.03
C GLY A 19 -28.23 35.34 -18.27
N ALA A 20 -29.56 35.45 -18.19
CA ALA A 20 -30.46 35.20 -19.32
C ALA A 20 -30.39 36.26 -20.43
N ALA A 21 -29.91 37.46 -20.10
CA ALA A 21 -29.77 38.59 -21.02
C ALA A 21 -28.35 38.75 -21.59
N LEU A 22 -27.42 37.85 -21.25
CA LEU A 22 -26.04 37.86 -21.76
C LEU A 22 -26.02 37.65 -23.29
N ASP A 23 -25.19 38.43 -23.97
CA ASP A 23 -24.99 38.32 -25.41
C ASP A 23 -23.51 38.10 -25.74
N PHE A 24 -23.12 36.83 -25.83
CA PHE A 24 -21.74 36.41 -26.12
C PHE A 24 -21.25 36.78 -27.52
N THR A 25 -22.10 37.36 -28.38
CA THR A 25 -21.69 37.86 -29.70
C THR A 25 -21.14 39.29 -29.63
N ARG A 26 -21.32 39.97 -28.50
CA ARG A 26 -20.85 41.35 -28.26
C ARG A 26 -19.49 41.36 -27.58
N VAL A 27 -18.74 42.45 -27.79
CA VAL A 27 -17.43 42.70 -27.15
C VAL A 27 -17.59 42.83 -25.62
N ASP A 28 -18.69 43.43 -25.18
CA ASP A 28 -19.13 43.40 -23.79
C ASP A 28 -20.43 42.58 -23.74
N PRO A 29 -20.40 41.37 -23.13
CA PRO A 29 -21.56 40.49 -23.09
C PRO A 29 -22.64 40.96 -22.11
N LEU A 30 -22.38 42.01 -21.32
CA LEU A 30 -23.32 42.51 -20.32
C LEU A 30 -24.49 43.32 -20.93
N PRO A 31 -25.69 43.30 -20.31
CA PRO A 31 -26.81 44.17 -20.67
C PRO A 31 -26.47 45.67 -20.54
N GLU A 32 -27.12 46.52 -21.33
CA GLU A 32 -26.80 47.96 -21.49
C GLU A 32 -27.00 48.84 -20.24
N ASN A 33 -27.49 48.26 -19.14
CA ASN A 33 -27.76 48.95 -17.88
C ASN A 33 -27.25 48.19 -16.65
N VAL A 34 -26.30 47.28 -16.83
CA VAL A 34 -25.73 46.46 -15.76
C VAL A 34 -24.22 46.64 -15.76
N THR A 35 -23.70 47.11 -14.64
CA THR A 35 -22.26 47.26 -14.45
C THR A 35 -21.66 46.04 -13.76
N ARG A 36 -20.35 45.86 -13.95
CA ARG A 36 -19.60 44.81 -13.23
C ARG A 36 -19.66 45.01 -11.72
N ASP A 37 -19.58 46.24 -11.23
CA ASP A 37 -19.60 46.55 -9.80
C ASP A 37 -20.93 46.11 -9.14
N GLU A 38 -22.06 46.31 -9.82
CA GLU A 38 -23.37 45.82 -9.36
C GLU A 38 -23.43 44.28 -9.32
N ILE A 39 -22.83 43.62 -10.31
CA ILE A 39 -22.73 42.15 -10.32
C ILE A 39 -21.86 41.67 -9.15
N GLU A 40 -20.72 42.32 -8.91
CA GLU A 40 -19.83 41.99 -7.80
C GLU A 40 -20.52 42.13 -6.45
N GLU A 41 -21.32 43.19 -6.24
CA GLU A 41 -22.12 43.37 -5.02
C GLU A 41 -23.09 42.19 -4.78
N TYR A 42 -23.80 41.75 -5.82
CA TYR A 42 -24.66 40.57 -5.74
C TYR A 42 -23.86 39.31 -5.44
N CYS A 43 -22.69 39.16 -6.05
CA CYS A 43 -21.81 38.01 -5.84
C CYS A 43 -21.23 37.95 -4.42
N TYR A 44 -20.81 39.08 -3.84
CA TYR A 44 -20.36 39.11 -2.44
C TYR A 44 -21.46 38.73 -1.46
N THR A 45 -22.71 39.13 -1.74
CA THR A 45 -23.85 38.73 -0.91
C THR A 45 -24.07 37.22 -0.97
N LEU A 46 -24.00 36.64 -2.17
CA LEU A 46 -24.11 35.18 -2.34
C LEU A 46 -22.90 34.42 -1.78
N GLU A 47 -21.70 35.01 -1.81
CA GLU A 47 -20.49 34.44 -1.20
C GLU A 47 -20.64 34.36 0.32
N GLN A 48 -21.21 35.38 0.98
CA GLN A 48 -21.50 35.31 2.40
C GLN A 48 -22.52 34.21 2.76
N LEU A 49 -23.49 33.94 1.87
CA LEU A 49 -24.52 32.94 2.09
C LEU A 49 -24.05 31.51 1.80
N TYR A 50 -23.25 31.32 0.76
CA TYR A 50 -22.88 30.00 0.25
C TYR A 50 -21.40 29.65 0.40
N GLY A 51 -20.53 30.61 0.71
CA GLY A 51 -19.07 30.42 0.76
C GLY A 51 -18.64 29.32 1.72
N SER A 52 -19.20 29.28 2.93
CA SER A 52 -18.93 28.23 3.90
C SER A 52 -19.41 26.85 3.44
N TYR A 53 -20.50 26.78 2.66
CA TYR A 53 -20.97 25.53 2.05
C TYR A 53 -20.05 25.07 0.91
N VAL A 54 -19.49 26.01 0.14
CA VAL A 54 -18.52 25.71 -0.91
C VAL A 54 -17.24 25.16 -0.31
N GLU A 55 -16.69 25.83 0.70
CA GLU A 55 -15.48 25.38 1.41
C GLU A 55 -15.70 24.02 2.05
N ARG A 56 -16.78 23.87 2.81
CA ARG A 56 -17.11 22.59 3.45
C ARG A 56 -17.27 21.46 2.44
N LEU A 57 -17.96 21.69 1.32
CA LEU A 57 -18.12 20.65 0.29
C LEU A 57 -16.78 20.33 -0.40
N ALA A 58 -15.89 21.31 -0.61
CA ALA A 58 -14.57 21.06 -1.17
C ALA A 58 -13.64 20.31 -0.19
N ASP A 59 -13.75 20.59 1.11
CA ASP A 59 -12.92 19.96 2.15
C ASP A 59 -13.40 18.54 2.51
N GLU A 60 -14.71 18.31 2.52
CA GLU A 60 -15.31 17.04 2.93
C GLU A 60 -15.46 16.03 1.78
N THR A 61 -15.16 16.41 0.53
CA THR A 61 -15.37 15.55 -0.65
C THR A 61 -14.19 15.60 -1.63
N VAL A 62 -14.28 14.80 -2.70
CA VAL A 62 -13.28 14.73 -3.79
C VAL A 62 -13.44 15.85 -4.85
N LEU A 63 -14.29 16.84 -4.58
CA LEU A 63 -14.55 17.94 -5.51
C LEU A 63 -13.43 18.98 -5.46
N SER A 64 -13.02 19.49 -6.64
CA SER A 64 -12.21 20.70 -6.69
C SER A 64 -13.02 21.93 -6.27
N GLN A 65 -12.34 23.02 -5.87
CA GLN A 65 -13.00 24.28 -5.48
C GLN A 65 -14.00 24.79 -6.54
N ARG A 66 -13.70 24.58 -7.83
CA ARG A 66 -14.57 24.99 -8.95
C ARG A 66 -15.80 24.08 -9.09
N GLU A 67 -15.62 22.78 -8.91
CA GLU A 67 -16.72 21.79 -8.94
C GLU A 67 -17.67 22.00 -7.75
N ALA A 68 -17.11 22.13 -6.54
CA ALA A 68 -17.87 22.40 -5.32
C ALA A 68 -18.66 23.72 -5.43
N ARG A 69 -18.01 24.80 -5.89
CA ARG A 69 -18.65 26.11 -6.10
C ARG A 69 -19.82 26.03 -7.09
N THR A 70 -19.59 25.44 -8.27
CA THR A 70 -20.64 25.28 -9.27
C THR A 70 -21.80 24.43 -8.75
N TRP A 71 -21.50 23.33 -8.04
CA TRP A 71 -22.52 22.45 -7.50
C TRP A 71 -23.36 23.14 -6.41
N VAL A 72 -22.73 23.82 -5.46
CA VAL A 72 -23.42 24.52 -4.37
C VAL A 72 -24.31 25.63 -4.90
N LEU A 73 -23.77 26.53 -5.73
CA LEU A 73 -24.54 27.64 -6.31
C LEU A 73 -25.69 27.13 -7.18
N ARG A 74 -25.50 25.98 -7.84
CA ARG A 74 -26.54 25.37 -8.65
C ARG A 74 -27.57 24.64 -7.81
N ASN A 75 -27.26 24.02 -6.68
CA ASN A 75 -28.19 23.12 -5.97
C ASN A 75 -28.79 23.69 -4.69
N LEU A 76 -28.09 24.56 -3.96
CA LEU A 76 -28.61 25.17 -2.74
C LEU A 76 -29.43 26.41 -3.06
N VAL A 77 -30.56 26.55 -2.37
CA VAL A 77 -31.49 27.66 -2.53
C VAL A 77 -31.82 28.20 -1.15
N HIS A 78 -31.48 29.46 -0.90
CA HIS A 78 -31.86 30.18 0.30
C HIS A 78 -33.36 30.52 0.29
N GLU A 79 -33.95 30.73 1.46
CA GLU A 79 -35.38 31.06 1.56
C GLU A 79 -35.68 32.37 0.80
N GLY A 80 -36.70 32.36 -0.06
CA GLY A 80 -37.07 33.50 -0.91
C GLY A 80 -36.18 33.74 -2.14
N ALA A 81 -35.28 32.81 -2.48
CA ALA A 81 -34.35 32.90 -3.61
C ALA A 81 -34.72 31.96 -4.76
N ASP A 82 -34.34 32.32 -5.99
CA ASP A 82 -34.33 31.39 -7.11
C ASP A 82 -33.02 30.61 -7.19
N ARG A 83 -33.14 29.38 -7.69
CA ARG A 83 -32.01 28.52 -8.05
C ARG A 83 -31.24 29.14 -9.22
N LEU A 84 -29.92 29.26 -9.11
CA LEU A 84 -29.12 29.88 -10.18
C LEU A 84 -29.11 29.03 -11.45
N THR A 85 -29.17 29.70 -12.60
CA THR A 85 -28.91 29.13 -13.93
C THR A 85 -27.40 28.99 -14.16
N PHE A 86 -26.99 28.15 -15.12
CA PHE A 86 -25.56 28.01 -15.44
C PHE A 86 -24.94 29.31 -15.97
N ASP A 87 -25.73 30.11 -16.70
CA ASP A 87 -25.31 31.42 -17.19
C ASP A 87 -25.05 32.39 -16.02
N ALA A 88 -25.91 32.37 -15.00
CA ALA A 88 -25.74 33.17 -13.79
C ALA A 88 -24.58 32.68 -12.90
N VAL A 89 -24.34 31.36 -12.83
CA VAL A 89 -23.17 30.80 -12.13
C VAL A 89 -21.87 31.17 -12.85
N GLY A 90 -21.86 31.14 -14.18
CA GLY A 90 -20.71 31.61 -14.98
C GLY A 90 -20.39 33.07 -14.70
N LEU A 91 -21.43 33.92 -14.66
CA LEU A 91 -21.31 35.34 -14.30
C LEU A 91 -20.73 35.54 -12.88
N TYR A 92 -21.21 34.77 -11.90
CA TYR A 92 -20.69 34.79 -10.53
C TYR A 92 -19.20 34.43 -10.46
N ILE A 93 -18.79 33.35 -11.13
CA ILE A 93 -17.40 32.87 -11.13
C ILE A 93 -16.48 33.89 -11.81
N TRP A 94 -16.95 34.49 -12.91
CA TRP A 94 -16.22 35.53 -13.64
C TRP A 94 -16.04 36.81 -12.82
N ALA A 95 -17.06 37.23 -12.07
CA ALA A 95 -16.99 38.45 -11.27
C ALA A 95 -15.98 38.31 -10.11
N ILE A 96 -16.00 37.20 -9.36
CA ILE A 96 -15.13 36.98 -8.19
C ILE A 96 -13.70 36.56 -8.59
N GLY A 97 -13.54 35.82 -9.69
CA GLY A 97 -12.23 35.37 -10.19
C GLY A 97 -11.50 36.48 -10.95
N ARG A 98 -10.72 37.32 -10.27
CA ARG A 98 -10.01 38.50 -10.81
C ARG A 98 -9.06 38.31 -12.02
N SER A 99 -8.97 37.16 -12.68
CA SER A 99 -8.16 36.98 -13.90
C SER A 99 -9.03 36.98 -15.16
N ALA A 100 -8.93 38.02 -15.97
CA ALA A 100 -9.56 38.12 -17.29
C ALA A 100 -8.94 37.19 -18.37
N ASP A 101 -8.17 36.16 -17.98
CA ASP A 101 -7.42 35.30 -18.90
C ASP A 101 -7.98 33.86 -19.02
N GLY A 102 -9.21 33.61 -18.56
CA GLY A 102 -9.85 32.31 -18.77
C GLY A 102 -11.36 32.40 -18.68
N ASP A 103 -12.05 31.98 -19.73
CA ASP A 103 -13.48 32.20 -19.97
C ASP A 103 -14.40 31.34 -19.06
N PRO A 104 -15.03 31.92 -18.02
CA PRO A 104 -15.98 31.23 -17.15
C PRO A 104 -17.44 31.52 -17.57
N LEU A 105 -17.65 32.38 -18.57
CA LEU A 105 -18.98 32.80 -19.03
C LEU A 105 -19.64 31.73 -19.92
N SER A 106 -18.86 30.74 -20.37
CA SER A 106 -19.37 29.63 -21.17
C SER A 106 -20.23 28.68 -20.34
N ARG A 107 -21.54 28.68 -20.64
CA ARG A 107 -22.54 27.74 -20.11
C ARG A 107 -22.08 26.28 -20.17
N THR A 108 -21.47 25.88 -21.29
CA THR A 108 -21.00 24.51 -21.50
C THR A 108 -19.92 24.15 -20.48
N ILE A 109 -18.96 25.05 -20.26
CA ILE A 109 -17.89 24.83 -19.29
C ILE A 109 -18.46 24.69 -17.87
N VAL A 110 -19.41 25.55 -17.49
CA VAL A 110 -20.06 25.48 -16.17
C VAL A 110 -20.87 24.18 -16.02
N ALA A 111 -21.61 23.77 -17.05
CA ALA A 111 -22.34 22.52 -17.06
C ALA A 111 -21.40 21.30 -16.90
N ASP A 112 -20.26 21.27 -17.60
CA ASP A 112 -19.27 20.19 -17.48
C ASP A 112 -18.68 20.08 -16.07
N TYR A 113 -18.48 21.22 -15.37
CA TYR A 113 -18.08 21.19 -13.96
C TYR A 113 -19.20 20.67 -13.05
N HIS A 114 -20.45 20.99 -13.36
CA HIS A 114 -21.60 20.50 -12.60
C HIS A 114 -21.79 18.98 -12.77
N ASP A 115 -21.69 18.47 -13.99
CA ASP A 115 -21.84 17.05 -14.30
C ASP A 115 -20.71 16.22 -13.68
N ARG A 116 -19.46 16.72 -13.73
CA ARG A 116 -18.34 16.10 -13.02
C ARG A 116 -18.52 16.10 -11.51
N ALA A 117 -18.98 17.21 -10.94
CA ALA A 117 -19.26 17.29 -9.52
C ALA A 117 -20.33 16.26 -9.11
N ARG A 118 -21.39 16.14 -9.90
CA ARG A 118 -22.44 15.13 -9.68
C ARG A 118 -21.89 13.72 -9.75
N GLY A 119 -21.15 13.36 -10.80
CA GLY A 119 -20.59 12.02 -10.95
C GLY A 119 -19.65 11.64 -9.79
N LYS A 120 -18.86 12.60 -9.29
CA LYS A 120 -17.99 12.40 -8.12
C LYS A 120 -18.77 12.23 -6.82
N LEU A 121 -19.83 13.00 -6.61
CA LEU A 121 -20.69 12.88 -5.43
C LEU A 121 -21.51 11.59 -5.47
N ASP A 122 -22.06 11.21 -6.62
CA ASP A 122 -22.78 9.94 -6.81
C ASP A 122 -21.82 8.76 -6.57
N ALA A 123 -20.57 8.85 -7.02
CA ALA A 123 -19.53 7.85 -6.74
C ALA A 123 -19.19 7.79 -5.25
N ALA A 124 -19.02 8.95 -4.59
CA ALA A 124 -18.77 9.05 -3.15
C ALA A 124 -19.93 8.49 -2.32
N GLU A 125 -21.17 8.82 -2.68
CA GLU A 125 -22.38 8.31 -2.06
C GLU A 125 -22.50 6.79 -2.25
N ALA A 126 -22.19 6.28 -3.44
CA ALA A 126 -22.10 4.84 -3.69
C ALA A 126 -21.01 4.17 -2.83
N THR A 127 -19.91 4.87 -2.52
CA THR A 127 -18.87 4.38 -1.59
C THR A 127 -19.29 4.45 -0.11
N VAL A 128 -20.18 5.37 0.26
CA VAL A 128 -20.66 5.59 1.64
C VAL A 128 -21.78 4.63 2.06
N THR A 129 -22.20 3.69 1.19
CA THR A 129 -23.19 2.65 1.52
C THR A 129 -22.71 1.58 2.53
N TYR A 130 -21.74 1.91 3.38
CA TYR A 130 -21.58 1.27 4.69
C TYR A 130 -22.15 2.23 5.74
N ALA A 131 -23.47 2.17 5.96
CA ALA A 131 -24.18 2.99 6.94
C ALA A 131 -24.07 2.46 8.39
N GLN A 132 -23.10 1.58 8.65
CA GLN A 132 -22.73 1.16 10.01
C GLN A 132 -21.51 1.96 10.45
N PRO A 133 -21.40 2.34 11.73
CA PRO A 133 -20.17 2.92 12.24
C PRO A 133 -18.99 1.99 11.89
N PRO A 134 -17.80 2.55 11.58
CA PRO A 134 -16.62 1.72 11.42
C PRO A 134 -16.52 0.80 12.66
N PRO A 135 -16.26 -0.51 12.49
CA PRO A 135 -16.03 -1.38 13.63
C PRO A 135 -14.96 -0.73 14.53
N TYR A 136 -15.18 -0.79 15.84
CA TYR A 136 -14.28 -0.11 16.77
C TYR A 136 -12.86 -0.67 16.60
N PRO A 137 -11.80 0.10 16.89
CA PRO A 137 -10.41 -0.35 16.77
C PRO A 137 -10.11 -1.66 17.50
N ASP A 138 -10.93 -2.01 18.49
CA ASP A 138 -10.80 -3.25 19.27
C ASP A 138 -11.42 -4.49 18.57
N ASP A 139 -12.15 -4.30 17.45
CA ASP A 139 -12.82 -5.34 16.67
C ASP A 139 -12.07 -5.73 15.37
N LEU A 140 -10.88 -5.16 15.10
CA LEU A 140 -10.12 -5.36 13.85
C LEU A 140 -8.62 -5.64 14.06
N PHE A 141 -8.27 -6.70 14.81
CA PHE A 141 -6.87 -7.14 14.89
C PHE A 141 -6.57 -8.52 14.29
N ASP A 142 -7.51 -9.15 13.59
CA ASP A 142 -7.24 -10.46 12.99
C ASP A 142 -7.07 -10.44 11.46
N GLU A 143 -7.60 -9.47 10.70
CA GLU A 143 -7.43 -9.44 9.23
C GLU A 143 -7.37 -8.01 8.62
N PRO A 144 -6.45 -7.74 7.67
CA PRO A 144 -6.42 -6.48 6.94
C PRO A 144 -7.67 -6.32 6.06
N THR A 145 -8.56 -5.39 6.43
CA THR A 145 -9.77 -5.07 5.65
C THR A 145 -9.46 -4.08 4.54
N MET A 146 -9.72 -4.45 3.27
CA MET A 146 -9.62 -3.53 2.14
C MET A 146 -10.74 -2.48 2.19
N LEU A 147 -10.36 -1.22 2.36
CA LEU A 147 -11.25 -0.05 2.37
C LEU A 147 -11.79 0.34 0.97
N TRP A 148 -11.31 -0.27 -0.12
CA TRP A 148 -11.53 0.22 -1.49
C TRP A 148 -11.69 -0.91 -2.52
N VAL A 149 -12.84 -1.57 -2.54
CA VAL A 149 -13.29 -2.39 -3.68
C VAL A 149 -14.72 -2.03 -4.02
N ASP A 150 -15.06 -2.02 -5.32
CA ASP A 150 -16.43 -1.81 -5.79
C ASP A 150 -17.40 -2.83 -5.15
N GLY A 151 -18.60 -2.40 -4.76
CA GLY A 151 -19.56 -3.23 -4.03
C GLY A 151 -19.97 -4.50 -4.77
N GLY A 152 -20.07 -4.44 -6.11
CA GLY A 152 -20.34 -5.63 -6.92
C GLY A 152 -19.16 -6.60 -6.96
N VAL A 153 -17.94 -6.11 -6.81
CA VAL A 153 -16.74 -6.96 -6.66
C VAL A 153 -16.70 -7.59 -5.28
N ALA A 154 -17.03 -6.84 -4.22
CA ALA A 154 -17.11 -7.35 -2.85
C ALA A 154 -18.12 -8.50 -2.71
N GLU A 155 -19.33 -8.36 -3.27
CA GLU A 155 -20.33 -9.43 -3.27
C GLU A 155 -19.84 -10.67 -4.02
N ARG A 156 -19.14 -10.49 -5.15
CA ARG A 156 -18.58 -11.61 -5.92
C ARG A 156 -17.46 -12.33 -5.17
N LEU A 157 -16.62 -11.59 -4.44
CA LEU A 157 -15.58 -12.16 -3.58
C LEU A 157 -16.20 -12.90 -2.38
N ALA A 158 -17.22 -12.32 -1.72
CA ALA A 158 -17.93 -12.96 -0.62
C ALA A 158 -18.60 -14.28 -1.03
N ASN A 159 -19.17 -14.34 -2.24
CA ASN A 159 -19.75 -15.57 -2.79
C ASN A 159 -18.71 -16.64 -3.17
N ARG A 160 -17.43 -16.26 -3.25
CA ARG A 160 -16.31 -17.16 -3.55
C ARG A 160 -15.56 -17.60 -2.29
N LEU A 161 -15.95 -17.10 -1.13
CA LEU A 161 -15.33 -17.38 0.16
C LEU A 161 -15.61 -18.82 0.60
N GLY A 162 -14.54 -19.57 0.86
CA GLY A 162 -14.61 -20.85 1.55
C GLY A 162 -15.14 -20.71 2.98
N PRO A 163 -15.63 -21.79 3.60
CA PRO A 163 -16.24 -21.75 4.93
C PRO A 163 -15.28 -21.36 6.06
N GLU A 164 -13.97 -21.46 5.85
CA GLU A 164 -12.90 -21.08 6.79
C GLU A 164 -11.87 -20.14 6.13
N GLU A 165 -12.18 -19.61 4.96
CA GLU A 165 -11.25 -18.81 4.15
C GLU A 165 -11.44 -17.32 4.49
N SER A 166 -10.36 -16.60 4.78
CA SER A 166 -10.42 -15.14 4.90
C SER A 166 -10.64 -14.48 3.54
N PHE A 167 -11.00 -13.19 3.54
CA PHE A 167 -11.06 -12.45 2.27
C PHE A 167 -9.69 -12.34 1.60
N SER A 168 -8.60 -12.23 2.37
CA SER A 168 -7.24 -12.23 1.84
C SER A 168 -6.95 -13.57 1.18
N ASP A 169 -7.29 -14.67 1.84
CA ASP A 169 -7.09 -16.02 1.30
C ASP A 169 -7.86 -16.23 -0.01
N VAL A 170 -9.10 -15.73 -0.12
CA VAL A 170 -9.86 -15.76 -1.38
C VAL A 170 -9.18 -14.96 -2.48
N VAL A 171 -8.71 -13.75 -2.18
CA VAL A 171 -8.04 -12.90 -3.17
C VAL A 171 -6.74 -13.55 -3.62
N ASP A 172 -5.92 -14.01 -2.69
CA ASP A 172 -4.66 -14.68 -2.96
C ASP A 172 -4.90 -15.96 -3.78
N ARG A 173 -5.87 -16.79 -3.40
CA ARG A 173 -6.26 -17.96 -4.19
C ARG A 173 -6.74 -17.58 -5.59
N LEU A 174 -7.58 -16.56 -5.73
CA LEU A 174 -8.08 -16.15 -7.04
C LEU A 174 -6.97 -15.57 -7.93
N LEU A 175 -6.02 -14.85 -7.35
CA LEU A 175 -4.82 -14.39 -8.05
C LEU A 175 -3.99 -15.61 -8.49
N ASP A 176 -3.70 -16.53 -7.57
CA ASP A 176 -2.95 -17.77 -7.82
C ASP A 176 -3.62 -18.71 -8.83
N GLU A 177 -4.96 -18.73 -8.90
CA GLU A 177 -5.74 -19.47 -9.89
C GLU A 177 -5.64 -18.85 -11.29
N THR A 178 -5.40 -17.54 -11.38
CA THR A 178 -5.35 -16.81 -12.65
C THR A 178 -3.95 -16.70 -13.25
N VAL A 179 -2.91 -16.87 -12.44
CA VAL A 179 -1.52 -16.80 -12.90
C VAL A 179 -1.05 -18.15 -13.44
N VAL A 180 -0.30 -18.12 -14.54
CA VAL A 180 0.35 -19.32 -15.08
C VAL A 180 1.50 -19.73 -14.16
N ALA A 181 1.24 -20.70 -13.31
CA ALA A 181 2.18 -21.19 -12.30
C ALA A 181 2.80 -22.55 -12.66
N VAL A 182 4.03 -22.80 -12.21
CA VAL A 182 4.71 -24.09 -12.30
C VAL A 182 5.28 -24.51 -10.94
N GLU A 183 5.20 -25.80 -10.59
CA GLU A 183 5.89 -26.31 -9.41
C GLU A 183 7.40 -26.13 -9.53
N LEU A 184 8.07 -25.56 -8.52
CA LEU A 184 9.50 -25.28 -8.59
C LEU A 184 10.33 -26.54 -8.88
N ARG A 185 9.94 -27.69 -8.30
CA ARG A 185 10.59 -28.97 -8.59
C ARG A 185 10.54 -29.30 -10.09
N THR A 186 9.38 -29.14 -10.71
CA THR A 186 9.18 -29.39 -12.14
C THR A 186 10.01 -28.42 -12.98
N LEU A 187 10.09 -27.14 -12.58
CA LEU A 187 10.95 -26.15 -13.22
C LEU A 187 12.42 -26.58 -13.16
N VAL A 188 12.93 -26.98 -11.99
CA VAL A 188 14.32 -27.41 -11.81
C VAL A 188 14.63 -28.69 -12.61
N GLU A 189 13.73 -29.67 -12.59
CA GLU A 189 13.86 -30.90 -13.39
C GLU A 189 13.90 -30.60 -14.90
N ARG A 190 13.06 -29.68 -15.40
CA ARG A 190 13.11 -29.23 -16.80
C ARG A 190 14.39 -28.49 -17.13
N LEU A 191 14.87 -27.61 -16.24
CA LEU A 191 16.15 -26.92 -16.44
C LEU A 191 17.31 -27.93 -16.52
N ARG A 192 17.30 -28.96 -15.67
CA ARG A 192 18.26 -30.06 -15.73
C ARG A 192 18.17 -30.84 -17.05
N ASP A 193 16.97 -31.26 -17.43
CA ASP A 193 16.79 -32.23 -18.52
C ASP A 193 16.80 -31.58 -19.92
N GLU A 194 16.29 -30.35 -20.05
CA GLU A 194 16.13 -29.65 -21.33
C GLU A 194 17.23 -28.61 -21.61
N ARG A 195 17.80 -28.00 -20.56
CA ARG A 195 18.91 -27.03 -20.69
C ARG A 195 20.27 -27.61 -20.30
N GLU A 196 20.31 -28.90 -19.95
CA GLU A 196 21.52 -29.57 -19.46
C GLU A 196 22.14 -28.81 -18.28
N ALA A 197 21.29 -28.19 -17.43
CA ALA A 197 21.77 -27.44 -16.29
C ALA A 197 22.59 -28.35 -15.38
N SER A 198 23.82 -27.93 -15.08
CA SER A 198 24.73 -28.60 -14.16
C SER A 198 24.51 -28.18 -12.71
N TYR A 199 23.91 -27.00 -12.52
CA TYR A 199 23.62 -26.38 -11.25
C TYR A 199 22.39 -25.47 -11.34
N VAL A 200 21.55 -25.48 -10.31
CA VAL A 200 20.47 -24.51 -10.10
C VAL A 200 20.51 -24.06 -8.64
N GLY A 201 20.52 -22.76 -8.39
CA GLY A 201 20.49 -22.21 -7.04
C GLY A 201 19.75 -20.89 -6.94
N VAL A 202 19.36 -20.51 -5.72
CA VAL A 202 18.69 -19.25 -5.41
C VAL A 202 19.69 -18.28 -4.80
N GLY A 203 19.77 -17.06 -5.32
CA GLY A 203 20.63 -16.00 -4.76
C GLY A 203 20.07 -15.38 -3.48
N THR A 204 20.18 -16.07 -2.34
CA THR A 204 19.65 -15.64 -1.03
C THR A 204 20.33 -14.40 -0.45
N VAL A 205 21.47 -13.98 -1.00
CA VAL A 205 22.17 -12.74 -0.62
C VAL A 205 21.54 -11.48 -1.24
N ARG A 206 20.61 -11.63 -2.20
CA ARG A 206 19.93 -10.50 -2.83
C ARG A 206 18.80 -10.00 -1.92
N PRO A 207 18.68 -8.69 -1.66
CA PRO A 207 17.56 -8.15 -0.90
C PRO A 207 16.21 -8.55 -1.53
N GLY A 208 15.29 -9.07 -0.73
CA GLY A 208 13.96 -9.47 -1.17
C GLY A 208 13.91 -10.74 -2.03
N TRP A 209 14.96 -11.58 -1.98
CA TRP A 209 15.02 -12.87 -2.70
C TRP A 209 13.81 -13.77 -2.41
N ASP A 210 13.19 -13.61 -1.25
CA ASP A 210 12.05 -14.37 -0.77
C ASP A 210 10.70 -13.91 -1.37
N ARG A 211 10.70 -12.74 -2.05
CA ARG A 211 9.54 -12.16 -2.73
C ARG A 211 9.59 -12.30 -4.24
N ASP A 212 10.80 -12.35 -4.79
CA ASP A 212 11.08 -12.62 -6.21
C ASP A 212 12.32 -13.50 -6.27
N LEU A 213 12.15 -14.78 -6.61
CA LEU A 213 13.18 -15.79 -6.51
C LEU A 213 14.24 -15.61 -7.61
N PRO A 214 15.48 -15.21 -7.28
CA PRO A 214 16.53 -15.03 -8.27
C PRO A 214 17.24 -16.37 -8.51
N LEU A 215 16.77 -17.12 -9.52
CA LEU A 215 17.37 -18.39 -9.92
C LEU A 215 18.63 -18.16 -10.75
N SER A 216 19.73 -18.76 -10.32
CA SER A 216 20.96 -18.86 -11.09
C SER A 216 21.09 -20.28 -11.63
N VAL A 217 21.14 -20.40 -12.96
CA VAL A 217 21.15 -21.69 -13.67
C VAL A 217 22.44 -21.80 -14.45
N HIS A 218 23.28 -22.79 -14.12
CA HIS A 218 24.56 -22.96 -14.80
C HIS A 218 24.43 -23.99 -15.92
N VAL A 219 24.56 -23.52 -17.15
CA VAL A 219 24.39 -24.30 -18.38
C VAL A 219 25.67 -24.29 -19.23
N PRO A 220 25.86 -25.28 -20.12
CA PRO A 220 27.00 -25.30 -21.04
C PRO A 220 27.03 -24.11 -22.02
N ASP A 221 25.85 -23.66 -22.48
CA ASP A 221 25.68 -22.59 -23.48
C ASP A 221 24.68 -21.52 -23.00
N PRO A 222 25.14 -20.51 -22.23
CA PRO A 222 24.28 -19.48 -21.67
C PRO A 222 23.85 -18.45 -22.72
N GLY A 223 22.60 -18.00 -22.66
CA GLY A 223 22.07 -16.96 -23.56
C GLY A 223 21.18 -17.51 -24.69
N GLY A 224 20.84 -18.80 -24.64
CA GLY A 224 19.71 -19.33 -25.39
C GLY A 224 18.38 -18.76 -24.89
N SER A 225 17.31 -18.86 -25.67
CA SER A 225 15.97 -18.62 -25.12
C SER A 225 15.74 -19.62 -23.97
N PRO A 226 15.29 -19.18 -22.79
CA PRO A 226 15.03 -20.08 -21.68
C PRO A 226 13.99 -21.10 -22.15
N ALA A 227 14.36 -22.38 -22.21
CA ALA A 227 13.45 -23.44 -22.66
C ALA A 227 12.27 -23.63 -21.70
N VAL A 228 12.32 -23.03 -20.51
CA VAL A 228 11.41 -23.34 -19.43
C VAL A 228 10.47 -22.17 -19.14
N THR A 229 9.36 -22.19 -19.89
CA THR A 229 7.97 -21.84 -19.53
C THR A 229 7.44 -20.44 -19.80
N ASP A 230 6.20 -20.40 -20.30
CA ASP A 230 5.25 -19.27 -20.23
C ASP A 230 4.77 -18.98 -18.78
N ALA A 231 5.41 -19.58 -17.75
CA ALA A 231 5.00 -19.41 -16.37
C ALA A 231 5.55 -18.10 -15.82
N GLU A 232 4.68 -17.35 -15.15
CA GLU A 232 5.01 -16.06 -14.55
C GLU A 232 5.46 -16.21 -13.09
N VAL A 233 5.09 -17.34 -12.45
CA VAL A 233 5.37 -17.63 -11.04
C VAL A 233 5.72 -19.10 -10.82
N VAL A 234 6.42 -19.38 -9.72
CA VAL A 234 6.68 -20.73 -9.22
C VAL A 234 5.92 -21.00 -7.93
N ARG A 235 5.50 -22.25 -7.75
CA ARG A 235 4.96 -22.76 -6.49
C ARG A 235 6.05 -23.44 -5.68
N VAL A 236 6.18 -23.04 -4.42
CA VAL A 236 7.08 -23.61 -3.42
C VAL A 236 6.26 -23.93 -2.17
N GLY A 237 5.86 -25.19 -2.03
CA GLY A 237 4.91 -25.58 -0.99
C GLY A 237 3.57 -24.87 -1.19
N GLY A 238 3.13 -24.11 -0.18
CA GLY A 238 1.90 -23.30 -0.23
C GLY A 238 2.09 -21.87 -0.75
N ARG A 239 3.30 -21.48 -1.19
CA ARG A 239 3.60 -20.11 -1.62
C ARG A 239 3.72 -20.01 -3.14
N THR A 240 3.16 -18.95 -3.71
CA THR A 240 3.33 -18.57 -5.12
C THR A 240 4.24 -17.35 -5.21
N LEU A 241 5.37 -17.49 -5.91
CA LEU A 241 6.41 -16.46 -5.98
C LEU A 241 6.77 -16.14 -7.43
N PRO A 242 6.88 -14.86 -7.81
CA PRO A 242 7.62 -14.45 -8.99
C PRO A 242 9.04 -15.02 -8.98
N PHE A 243 9.62 -15.21 -10.16
CA PHE A 243 11.00 -15.67 -10.28
C PHE A 243 11.68 -15.07 -11.51
N GLY A 244 13.00 -14.91 -11.42
CA GLY A 244 13.86 -14.56 -12.53
C GLY A 244 14.91 -15.64 -12.77
N ILE A 245 15.21 -15.96 -14.03
CA ILE A 245 16.27 -16.89 -14.40
C ILE A 245 17.47 -16.12 -14.95
N GLU A 246 18.63 -16.31 -14.34
CA GLU A 246 19.93 -15.86 -14.83
C GLU A 246 20.77 -17.07 -15.24
N GLU A 247 20.91 -17.29 -16.55
CA GLU A 247 21.79 -18.33 -17.09
C GLU A 247 23.27 -17.91 -16.99
N ARG A 248 24.11 -18.83 -16.54
CA ARG A 248 25.55 -18.63 -16.38
C ARG A 248 26.35 -19.80 -16.95
N PRO A 249 27.63 -19.61 -17.32
CA PRO A 249 28.49 -20.72 -17.70
C PRO A 249 28.63 -21.76 -16.58
N ALA A 250 28.70 -23.05 -16.95
CA ALA A 250 28.86 -24.19 -16.05
C ALA A 250 29.97 -24.03 -14.99
N GLU A 251 31.09 -23.38 -15.35
CA GLU A 251 32.25 -23.20 -14.47
C GLU A 251 32.12 -22.04 -13.47
N THR A 252 30.98 -21.35 -13.43
CA THR A 252 30.77 -20.24 -12.50
C THR A 252 30.69 -20.74 -11.06
N GLY A 253 31.30 -20.00 -10.12
CA GLY A 253 31.24 -20.34 -8.69
C GLY A 253 29.84 -20.22 -8.09
N THR A 254 29.50 -21.08 -7.12
CA THR A 254 28.15 -21.26 -6.55
C THR A 254 28.00 -20.80 -5.10
N GLY A 255 29.08 -20.33 -4.46
CA GLY A 255 29.16 -20.16 -3.01
C GLY A 255 28.21 -19.13 -2.36
N SER A 256 27.49 -18.33 -3.13
CA SER A 256 26.53 -17.33 -2.62
C SER A 256 25.07 -17.68 -2.93
N THR A 257 24.77 -18.96 -3.14
CA THR A 257 23.44 -19.42 -3.52
C THR A 257 23.00 -20.61 -2.68
N LEU A 258 21.70 -20.68 -2.38
CA LEU A 258 21.08 -21.89 -1.84
C LEU A 258 20.89 -22.88 -3.00
N THR A 259 21.56 -24.02 -2.94
CA THR A 259 21.54 -25.03 -4.00
C THR A 259 20.20 -25.75 -4.07
N LEU A 260 19.51 -25.63 -5.21
CA LEU A 260 18.32 -26.41 -5.54
C LEU A 260 18.69 -27.72 -6.24
N PHE A 261 19.70 -27.67 -7.09
CA PHE A 261 20.21 -28.82 -7.83
C PHE A 261 21.71 -28.65 -8.09
N ALA A 262 22.47 -29.73 -7.92
CA ALA A 262 23.86 -29.83 -8.32
C ALA A 262 24.13 -31.27 -8.76
N GLY A 263 24.61 -31.45 -10.00
CA GLY A 263 24.79 -32.78 -10.58
C GLY A 263 25.65 -33.70 -9.71
N GLY A 264 25.03 -34.75 -9.16
CA GLY A 264 25.70 -35.75 -8.30
C GLY A 264 25.84 -35.37 -6.83
N GLU A 265 25.38 -34.18 -6.41
CA GLU A 265 25.48 -33.69 -5.03
C GLU A 265 24.11 -33.40 -4.39
N VAL A 266 23.21 -32.72 -5.11
CA VAL A 266 21.90 -32.30 -4.59
C VAL A 266 20.82 -32.60 -5.63
N GLU A 267 19.88 -33.46 -5.27
CA GLU A 267 18.69 -33.74 -6.08
C GLU A 267 17.63 -32.64 -5.92
N PRO A 268 16.83 -32.35 -6.98
CA PRO A 268 15.86 -31.25 -6.98
C PRO A 268 14.89 -31.27 -5.79
N ALA A 269 14.40 -32.45 -5.41
CA ALA A 269 13.48 -32.59 -4.28
C ALA A 269 14.10 -32.13 -2.95
N THR A 270 15.36 -32.48 -2.71
CA THR A 270 16.09 -32.09 -1.49
C THR A 270 16.35 -30.58 -1.48
N GLY A 271 16.76 -30.01 -2.61
CA GLY A 271 17.03 -28.58 -2.71
C GLY A 271 15.77 -27.72 -2.60
N VAL A 272 14.65 -28.15 -3.17
CA VAL A 272 13.35 -27.48 -3.01
C VAL A 272 12.89 -27.50 -1.56
N GLU A 273 13.08 -28.61 -0.84
CA GLU A 273 12.74 -28.67 0.58
C GLU A 273 13.59 -27.71 1.42
N ARG A 274 14.90 -27.63 1.15
CA ARG A 274 15.78 -26.64 1.79
C ARG A 274 15.36 -25.20 1.51
N LEU A 275 14.91 -24.91 0.29
CA LEU A 275 14.38 -23.58 -0.03
C LEU A 275 13.09 -23.30 0.74
N ARG A 276 12.20 -24.29 0.86
CA ARG A 276 10.97 -24.16 1.64
C ARG A 276 11.29 -23.82 3.09
N GLU A 277 12.21 -24.56 3.71
CA GLU A 277 12.70 -24.28 5.07
C GLU A 277 13.34 -22.88 5.17
N ALA A 278 14.13 -22.47 4.16
CA ALA A 278 14.72 -21.14 4.13
C ALA A 278 13.65 -20.03 4.06
N LEU A 279 12.63 -20.19 3.21
CA LEU A 279 11.50 -19.25 3.06
C LEU A 279 10.65 -19.16 4.32
N ASP A 280 10.44 -20.29 5.02
CA ASP A 280 9.80 -20.34 6.33
C ASP A 280 10.67 -19.68 7.42
N GLY A 281 11.98 -19.61 7.20
CA GLY A 281 12.95 -18.97 8.10
C GLY A 281 13.09 -17.45 7.98
N VAL A 282 12.60 -16.84 6.88
CA VAL A 282 12.83 -15.42 6.52
C VAL A 282 12.22 -14.45 7.51
N GLU A 283 11.01 -14.77 7.98
CA GLU A 283 10.28 -13.97 8.94
C GLU A 283 10.13 -14.75 10.24
N ALA A 284 10.17 -14.04 11.36
CA ALA A 284 9.80 -14.58 12.65
C ALA A 284 9.21 -13.48 13.52
N THR A 285 8.22 -13.82 14.34
CA THR A 285 7.83 -13.01 15.48
C THR A 285 8.90 -13.09 16.58
N LEU A 286 8.87 -12.18 17.55
CA LEU A 286 9.82 -12.24 18.67
C LEU A 286 9.70 -13.53 19.51
N PRO A 287 8.50 -14.07 19.82
CA PRO A 287 8.36 -15.39 20.43
C PRO A 287 8.99 -16.51 19.60
N GLU A 288 8.70 -16.58 18.30
CA GLU A 288 9.29 -17.61 17.41
C GLU A 288 10.82 -17.50 17.33
N ALA A 289 11.37 -16.28 17.33
CA ALA A 289 12.81 -16.07 17.37
C ALA A 289 13.43 -16.59 18.68
N VAL A 290 12.73 -16.45 19.81
CA VAL A 290 13.17 -17.02 21.10
C VAL A 290 13.05 -18.54 21.10
N GLU A 291 11.96 -19.10 20.57
CA GLU A 291 11.80 -20.56 20.43
C GLU A 291 12.89 -21.15 19.54
N ARG A 292 13.23 -20.48 18.43
CA ARG A 292 14.33 -20.86 17.54
C ARG A 292 15.69 -20.77 18.23
N ALA A 293 15.92 -19.73 19.04
CA ALA A 293 17.12 -19.61 19.85
C ALA A 293 17.22 -20.76 20.88
N ALA A 294 16.14 -21.07 21.57
CA ALA A 294 16.09 -22.15 22.55
C ALA A 294 16.29 -23.54 21.90
N ALA A 295 15.69 -23.78 20.73
CA ALA A 295 15.87 -25.02 19.97
C ALA A 295 17.29 -25.20 19.44
N ALA A 296 18.04 -24.09 19.27
CA ALA A 296 19.44 -24.08 18.86
C ALA A 296 20.42 -23.97 20.04
N ASP A 297 19.97 -24.33 21.25
CA ASP A 297 20.76 -24.30 22.49
C ASP A 297 21.42 -22.94 22.80
N ALA A 298 20.85 -21.85 22.29
CA ALA A 298 21.35 -20.51 22.57
C ALA A 298 21.19 -20.18 24.06
N SER A 299 22.23 -19.58 24.64
CA SER A 299 22.19 -19.13 26.04
C SER A 299 21.40 -17.85 26.22
N ALA A 300 21.32 -17.00 25.19
CA ALA A 300 20.57 -15.75 25.22
C ALA A 300 20.25 -15.22 23.82
N LEU A 301 19.23 -14.36 23.76
CA LEU A 301 18.90 -13.54 22.60
C LEU A 301 18.91 -12.06 23.02
N ALA A 302 19.70 -11.26 22.32
CA ALA A 302 19.85 -9.83 22.55
C ALA A 302 19.82 -9.04 21.24
N VAL A 303 19.66 -7.73 21.34
CA VAL A 303 19.81 -6.80 20.20
C VAL A 303 20.84 -5.74 20.52
N ALA A 304 21.56 -5.24 19.53
CA ALA A 304 22.39 -4.06 19.73
C ALA A 304 21.50 -2.83 19.99
N ASP A 305 21.92 -1.93 20.89
CA ASP A 305 21.19 -0.71 21.22
C ASP A 305 21.12 0.28 20.05
N ARG A 306 22.05 0.13 19.10
CA ARG A 306 22.18 0.93 17.89
C ARG A 306 21.87 0.05 16.68
N PRO A 307 21.09 0.55 15.72
CA PRO A 307 20.86 -0.16 14.46
C PRO A 307 22.17 -0.30 13.67
N VAL A 308 22.24 -1.35 12.86
CA VAL A 308 23.30 -1.56 11.85
C VAL A 308 22.65 -1.36 10.49
N GLY A 309 23.23 -0.50 9.64
CA GLY A 309 22.59 -0.15 8.37
C GLY A 309 21.20 0.47 8.58
N THR A 310 20.18 -0.15 7.99
CA THR A 310 18.78 0.29 8.08
C THR A 310 17.92 -0.58 8.99
N GLY A 311 18.51 -1.35 9.90
CA GLY A 311 17.77 -2.35 10.67
C GLY A 311 18.45 -2.82 11.94
N LEU A 312 17.92 -3.91 12.49
CA LEU A 312 18.32 -4.47 13.77
C LEU A 312 19.55 -5.38 13.61
N HIS A 313 20.38 -5.39 14.65
CA HIS A 313 21.47 -6.35 14.81
C HIS A 313 21.11 -7.30 15.95
N LEU A 314 20.84 -8.56 15.59
CA LEU A 314 20.47 -9.62 16.52
C LEU A 314 21.73 -10.34 17.01
N LEU A 315 21.79 -10.63 18.31
CA LEU A 315 22.83 -11.41 18.94
C LEU A 315 22.22 -12.69 19.52
N ALA A 316 22.54 -13.83 18.91
CA ALA A 316 22.12 -15.15 19.39
C ALA A 316 23.32 -15.81 20.08
N VAL A 317 23.41 -15.64 21.40
CA VAL A 317 24.62 -15.99 22.18
C VAL A 317 24.74 -17.49 22.32
N ALA A 318 25.88 -18.04 21.90
CA ALA A 318 26.19 -19.47 21.85
C ALA A 318 25.19 -20.33 21.04
N ALA A 319 24.46 -19.71 20.10
CA ALA A 319 23.59 -20.43 19.17
C ALA A 319 24.40 -21.13 18.07
N ASP A 320 23.87 -22.24 17.57
CA ASP A 320 24.37 -22.91 16.37
C ASP A 320 24.31 -22.01 15.12
N ASP A 321 25.18 -22.31 14.14
CA ASP A 321 25.38 -21.48 12.95
C ASP A 321 24.13 -21.36 12.06
N ASP A 322 23.20 -22.32 12.14
CA ASP A 322 22.01 -22.36 11.29
C ASP A 322 20.78 -21.70 11.92
N ALA A 323 20.81 -21.40 13.22
CA ALA A 323 19.66 -20.96 14.01
C ALA A 323 18.93 -19.72 13.46
N PHE A 324 19.60 -18.93 12.60
CA PHE A 324 19.06 -17.71 11.99
C PHE A 324 19.61 -17.48 10.57
N ALA A 325 20.02 -18.53 9.85
CA ALA A 325 20.75 -18.39 8.58
C ALA A 325 20.03 -17.57 7.50
N HIS A 326 18.69 -17.48 7.57
CA HIS A 326 17.86 -16.78 6.59
C HIS A 326 16.94 -15.72 7.20
N LEU A 327 17.07 -15.42 8.50
CA LEU A 327 16.19 -14.46 9.14
C LEU A 327 16.49 -13.03 8.64
N ASP A 328 15.57 -12.48 7.85
CA ASP A 328 15.67 -11.13 7.30
C ASP A 328 14.70 -10.15 7.95
N ARG A 329 13.62 -10.63 8.58
CA ARG A 329 12.56 -9.78 9.13
C ARG A 329 12.05 -10.29 10.48
N LEU A 330 11.95 -9.37 11.45
CA LEU A 330 11.35 -9.61 12.75
C LEU A 330 9.99 -8.92 12.83
N LEU A 331 8.92 -9.70 12.93
CA LEU A 331 7.55 -9.21 13.02
C LEU A 331 7.25 -8.80 14.47
N LEU A 332 6.88 -7.54 14.66
CA LEU A 332 6.28 -7.03 15.88
C LEU A 332 4.80 -6.75 15.62
N ASP A 333 4.02 -6.65 16.69
CA ASP A 333 2.57 -6.47 16.58
C ASP A 333 2.20 -5.12 15.90
N ASP A 334 3.08 -4.11 15.97
CA ASP A 334 2.86 -2.78 15.38
C ASP A 334 3.67 -2.47 14.11
N ARG A 335 4.68 -3.29 13.77
CA ARG A 335 5.59 -3.05 12.64
C ARG A 335 6.46 -4.26 12.32
N THR A 336 7.12 -4.23 11.17
CA THR A 336 8.17 -5.20 10.81
C THR A 336 9.54 -4.53 10.86
N LEU A 337 10.49 -5.14 11.56
CA LEU A 337 11.88 -4.69 11.58
C LEU A 337 12.74 -5.54 10.64
N THR A 338 13.56 -4.89 9.81
CA THR A 338 14.58 -5.59 9.01
C THR A 338 15.72 -6.08 9.91
N VAL A 339 16.15 -7.32 9.71
CA VAL A 339 17.32 -7.94 10.32
C VAL A 339 18.50 -7.78 9.39
N GLU A 340 19.39 -6.85 9.73
CA GLU A 340 20.56 -6.52 8.90
C GLU A 340 21.76 -7.38 9.23
N ARG A 341 21.81 -7.86 10.47
CA ARG A 341 22.92 -8.67 10.94
C ARG A 341 22.46 -9.59 12.05
N VAL A 342 22.90 -10.83 11.97
CA VAL A 342 22.90 -11.77 13.10
C VAL A 342 24.35 -12.06 13.48
N THR A 343 24.68 -12.01 14.76
CA THR A 343 25.99 -12.39 15.29
C THR A 343 25.82 -13.40 16.40
N ARG A 344 26.72 -14.38 16.45
CA ARG A 344 26.65 -15.50 17.38
C ARG A 344 27.89 -15.52 18.28
N PRO A 345 28.01 -14.57 19.21
CA PRO A 345 29.14 -14.58 20.13
C PRO A 345 29.04 -15.81 21.03
N SER A 346 30.18 -16.41 21.41
CA SER A 346 30.17 -17.33 22.55
C SER A 346 29.80 -16.58 23.82
N VAL A 347 29.36 -17.29 24.86
CA VAL A 347 29.08 -16.68 26.18
C VAL A 347 30.22 -15.79 26.65
N ALA A 348 31.47 -16.24 26.51
CA ALA A 348 32.66 -15.50 26.96
C ALA A 348 32.99 -14.27 26.10
N ALA A 349 32.53 -14.24 24.85
CA ALA A 349 32.74 -13.13 23.92
C ALA A 349 31.55 -12.17 23.86
N TYR A 350 30.43 -12.51 24.51
CA TYR A 350 29.27 -11.64 24.59
C TYR A 350 29.56 -10.47 25.54
N ASP A 351 29.47 -9.26 24.98
CA ASP A 351 29.60 -8.01 25.72
C ASP A 351 28.18 -7.43 25.90
N PRO A 352 27.67 -7.34 27.14
CA PRO A 352 26.36 -6.75 27.39
C PRO A 352 26.35 -5.25 27.11
N ASP A 353 27.51 -4.57 27.14
CA ASP A 353 27.59 -3.13 26.93
C ASP A 353 27.14 -2.74 25.51
N GLY A 354 26.11 -1.89 25.43
CA GLY A 354 25.52 -1.47 24.16
C GLY A 354 24.61 -2.52 23.52
N THR A 355 24.15 -3.51 24.29
CA THR A 355 23.12 -4.45 23.88
C THR A 355 21.96 -4.47 24.87
N THR A 356 20.77 -4.76 24.38
CA THR A 356 19.58 -5.00 25.18
C THR A 356 19.19 -6.47 25.11
N LEU A 357 19.22 -7.13 26.27
CA LEU A 357 18.86 -8.54 26.43
C LEU A 357 17.34 -8.73 26.30
N LEU A 358 16.92 -9.59 25.36
CA LEU A 358 15.51 -9.90 25.12
C LEU A 358 15.06 -11.14 25.88
N TRP A 359 15.91 -12.17 25.90
CA TRP A 359 15.66 -13.47 26.51
C TRP A 359 16.96 -14.14 26.97
N THR A 360 16.89 -14.95 28.03
CA THR A 360 17.97 -15.86 28.48
C THR A 360 17.42 -17.26 28.71
N ALA A 361 18.21 -18.28 28.38
CA ALA A 361 17.88 -19.64 28.77
C ALA A 361 17.86 -19.79 30.30
N PRO A 362 17.04 -20.70 30.86
CA PRO A 362 16.92 -20.89 32.32
C PRO A 362 18.25 -21.20 33.01
N ASP A 363 19.12 -21.95 32.34
CA ASP A 363 20.43 -22.39 32.85
C ASP A 363 21.60 -21.57 32.29
N ALA A 364 21.31 -20.39 31.70
CA ALA A 364 22.33 -19.56 31.09
C ALA A 364 23.29 -18.99 32.16
N PRO A 365 24.59 -18.91 31.87
CA PRO A 365 25.61 -18.42 32.81
C PRO A 365 25.64 -16.87 32.88
N PHE A 366 24.48 -16.23 32.92
CA PHE A 366 24.33 -14.77 33.07
C PHE A 366 23.78 -14.46 34.46
N ASP A 367 24.19 -13.32 35.03
CA ASP A 367 23.74 -12.88 36.35
C ASP A 367 22.26 -12.43 36.36
N GLU A 368 21.67 -12.18 35.18
CA GLU A 368 20.27 -11.82 35.01
C GLU A 368 19.52 -12.90 34.23
N SER A 369 18.52 -13.53 34.85
CA SER A 369 17.53 -14.35 34.16
C SER A 369 16.39 -13.46 33.66
N ARG A 370 16.05 -13.60 32.38
CA ARG A 370 15.13 -12.72 31.68
C ARG A 370 14.25 -13.50 30.71
N ASP A 371 13.01 -13.76 31.12
CA ASP A 371 11.99 -14.35 30.26
C ASP A 371 11.39 -13.34 29.30
N LEU A 372 10.92 -13.78 28.13
CA LEU A 372 10.17 -12.93 27.21
C LEU A 372 8.78 -12.60 27.79
N PRO A 373 8.30 -11.34 27.79
CA PRO A 373 6.96 -11.01 28.28
C PRO A 373 5.89 -11.64 27.40
N ALA A 374 4.80 -12.11 28.00
CA ALA A 374 3.62 -12.53 27.25
C ALA A 374 2.93 -11.34 26.55
N ASP A 375 2.93 -10.16 27.18
CA ASP A 375 2.30 -8.94 26.65
C ASP A 375 3.07 -8.36 25.44
N PRO A 376 2.43 -8.22 24.25
CA PRO A 376 2.92 -7.50 23.08
C PRO A 376 3.57 -6.14 23.39
N ALA A 377 2.88 -5.30 24.17
CA ALA A 377 3.36 -3.95 24.44
C ALA A 377 4.62 -3.96 25.31
N ALA A 378 4.70 -4.86 26.28
CA ALA A 378 5.88 -5.10 27.08
C ALA A 378 7.05 -5.66 26.25
N ARG A 379 6.80 -6.59 25.30
CA ARG A 379 7.80 -7.08 24.34
C ARG A 379 8.40 -5.94 23.53
N ARG A 380 7.55 -5.11 22.93
CA ARG A 380 7.96 -3.95 22.12
C ARG A 380 8.76 -2.92 22.93
N ARG A 381 8.40 -2.66 24.19
CA ARG A 381 9.14 -1.75 25.07
C ARG A 381 10.54 -2.23 25.44
N ARG A 382 10.85 -3.52 25.24
CA ARG A 382 12.22 -4.03 25.43
C ARG A 382 13.15 -3.68 24.29
N LEU A 383 12.63 -3.36 23.11
CA LEU A 383 13.48 -3.00 21.99
C LEU A 383 13.98 -1.55 22.14
N PRO A 384 15.27 -1.29 21.88
CA PRO A 384 15.83 0.05 21.91
C PRO A 384 15.06 0.99 20.98
N THR A 385 14.77 2.20 21.44
CA THR A 385 14.03 3.19 20.64
C THR A 385 14.75 3.54 19.33
N ALA A 386 16.08 3.48 19.30
CA ALA A 386 16.85 3.73 18.08
C ALA A 386 16.62 2.64 17.02
N VAL A 387 16.44 1.38 17.44
CA VAL A 387 16.13 0.24 16.56
C VAL A 387 14.67 0.32 16.10
N LEU A 388 13.74 0.64 16.99
CA LEU A 388 12.32 0.78 16.62
C LEU A 388 12.06 1.88 15.57
N ARG A 389 12.96 2.85 15.40
CA ARG A 389 12.84 3.92 14.40
C ARG A 389 13.20 3.50 12.97
N THR A 390 13.75 2.30 12.78
CA THR A 390 14.18 1.85 11.45
C THR A 390 13.09 1.11 10.67
N GLY A 391 11.97 0.75 11.31
CA GLY A 391 10.83 0.08 10.69
C GLY A 391 9.49 0.70 11.07
#